data_AF-A0AAD7DTT7-F1
#
_entry.id   AF-A0AAD7DTT7-F1
#
_cell.length_a   1.000
_cell.length_b   1.000
_cell.length_c   1.000
_cell.angle_alpha   90.00
_cell.angle_beta   90.00
_cell.angle_gamma   90.00
#
_symmetry.space_group_name_H-M   'P 1'
#
loop_
_entity.id
_entity.type
_entity.pdbx_description
1 polymer ?
#
loop_
_entity_poly.entity_id
_entity_poly.type
_entity_poly.pdbx_seq_one_letter_code
_entity_poly.pdbx_strand_id
1 'polypeptide(L)'
;MALTAAKGDICDRVGLMDDAMALAKADLSEPSSALTLIDSFVGETENIILQGMAANIAALLDVWWENPLIIERLDSLYRRIFVPLVAALGYEYHSGETTDTAAARTLTVKRAANAGDPGVVAELRRRFSEFMATGDDSKIHPDLVGTIYTMFFKDNFDTLQTRLENGFEHYSQLPLRALTTQTNCDDTVAFFKTKDTSKYTRSLEQTLESIRGNIKYIVRSTAELAEWFNAWDIGRTH
;
A
#
# COMPACT_ATOMS: atom_id res chain seq x y z
N MET A 1 -1.32 -29.02 -6.42
CA MET A 1 -2.35 -29.53 -5.49
C MET A 1 -2.86 -28.31 -4.73
N ALA A 2 -4.02 -27.78 -5.12
CA ALA A 2 -4.53 -26.53 -4.57
C ALA A 2 -4.84 -26.72 -3.08
N LEU A 3 -4.12 -25.99 -2.22
CA LEU A 3 -4.51 -25.84 -0.83
C LEU A 3 -5.81 -25.03 -0.84
N THR A 4 -6.94 -25.71 -0.66
CA THR A 4 -8.22 -25.07 -0.39
C THR A 4 -8.04 -24.33 0.92
N ALA A 5 -7.81 -23.01 0.86
CA ALA A 5 -7.76 -22.17 2.04
C ALA A 5 -9.02 -22.46 2.86
N ALA A 6 -8.79 -22.85 4.12
CA ALA A 6 -9.83 -23.34 4.99
C ALA A 6 -11.00 -22.35 5.06
N LYS A 7 -12.23 -22.86 5.06
CA LYS A 7 -13.42 -22.17 5.58
C LYS A 7 -13.28 -21.99 7.11
N GLY A 8 -12.18 -21.38 7.56
CA GLY A 8 -12.02 -20.93 8.93
C GLY A 8 -12.92 -19.74 9.17
N ASP A 9 -13.20 -19.45 10.44
CA ASP A 9 -13.86 -18.21 10.81
C ASP A 9 -13.05 -17.01 10.29
N ILE A 10 -13.68 -15.86 10.07
CA ILE A 10 -13.04 -14.65 9.54
C ILE A 10 -11.78 -14.31 10.37
N CYS A 11 -11.86 -14.48 11.69
CA CYS A 11 -10.74 -14.27 12.61
C CYS A 11 -9.56 -15.22 12.35
N ASP A 12 -9.82 -16.50 12.08
CA ASP A 12 -8.76 -17.50 11.81
C ASP A 12 -8.00 -17.15 10.54
N ARG A 13 -8.71 -16.68 9.51
CA ARG A 13 -8.11 -16.32 8.21
C ARG A 13 -7.21 -15.09 8.33
N VAL A 14 -7.65 -14.07 9.07
CA VAL A 14 -6.84 -12.88 9.35
C VAL A 14 -5.62 -13.26 10.19
N GLY A 15 -5.82 -13.99 11.29
CA GLY A 15 -4.74 -14.42 12.17
C GLY A 15 -3.67 -15.25 11.44
N LEU A 16 -4.09 -16.19 10.59
CA LEU A 16 -3.16 -17.02 9.81
C LEU A 16 -2.27 -16.19 8.87
N MET A 17 -2.83 -15.15 8.25
CA MET A 17 -2.08 -14.26 7.35
C MET A 17 -1.09 -13.38 8.12
N ASP A 18 -1.53 -12.82 9.25
CA ASP A 18 -0.69 -11.99 10.11
C ASP A 18 0.46 -12.81 10.72
N ASP A 19 0.18 -14.03 11.17
CA ASP A 19 1.18 -14.96 11.71
C ASP A 19 2.20 -15.35 10.63
N ALA A 20 1.76 -15.66 9.41
CA ALA A 20 2.65 -15.98 8.31
C ALA A 20 3.61 -14.82 8.00
N MET A 21 3.11 -13.58 7.99
CA MET A 21 3.95 -12.41 7.78
C MET A 21 4.90 -12.15 8.96
N ALA A 22 4.44 -12.34 10.19
CA ALA A 22 5.26 -12.20 11.39
C ALA A 22 6.41 -13.21 11.41
N LEU A 23 6.15 -14.47 11.06
CA LEU A 23 7.16 -15.51 10.92
C LEU A 23 8.19 -15.16 9.83
N ALA A 24 7.75 -14.62 8.70
CA ALA A 24 8.64 -14.20 7.63
C ALA A 24 9.59 -13.06 8.07
N LYS A 25 9.04 -12.04 8.73
CA LYS A 25 9.83 -10.93 9.32
C LYS A 25 10.78 -11.41 10.41
N ALA A 26 10.39 -12.42 11.18
CA ALA A 26 11.19 -13.01 12.25
C ALA A 26 12.30 -13.96 11.76
N ASP A 27 12.49 -14.13 10.44
CA ASP A 27 13.44 -15.10 9.86
C ASP A 27 13.10 -16.57 10.19
N LEU A 28 11.80 -16.84 10.38
CA LEU A 28 11.27 -18.18 10.68
C LEU A 28 10.53 -18.80 9.49
N SER A 29 10.28 -18.03 8.43
CA SER A 29 9.74 -18.51 7.16
C SER A 29 10.13 -17.58 6.01
N GLU A 30 9.87 -17.99 4.77
CA GLU A 30 10.08 -17.18 3.59
C GLU A 30 8.92 -16.18 3.39
N PRO A 31 9.18 -14.93 2.99
CA PRO A 31 8.11 -13.98 2.69
C PRO A 31 7.16 -14.45 1.58
N SER A 32 7.63 -15.24 0.62
CA SER A 32 6.77 -15.85 -0.39
C SER A 32 5.71 -16.80 0.18
N SER A 33 5.95 -17.41 1.34
CA SER A 33 4.95 -18.25 2.01
C SER A 33 3.76 -17.42 2.45
N ALA A 34 4.01 -16.22 3.00
CA ALA A 34 2.96 -15.27 3.33
C ALA A 34 2.25 -14.74 2.07
N LEU A 35 3.00 -14.44 1.00
CA LEU A 35 2.42 -14.02 -0.29
C LEU A 35 1.56 -15.11 -0.95
N THR A 36 1.97 -16.38 -0.83
CA THR A 36 1.20 -17.53 -1.31
C THR A 36 -0.14 -17.65 -0.59
N LEU A 37 -0.12 -17.45 0.74
CA LEU A 37 -1.36 -17.43 1.52
C LEU A 37 -2.25 -16.25 1.13
N ILE A 38 -1.68 -15.06 0.98
CA ILE A 38 -2.42 -13.86 0.52
C ILE A 38 -3.04 -14.09 -0.87
N ASP A 39 -2.29 -14.64 -1.83
CA ASP A 39 -2.81 -14.94 -3.17
C ASP A 39 -3.96 -15.97 -3.14
N SER A 40 -3.95 -16.91 -2.18
CA SER A 40 -5.04 -17.87 -2.00
C SER A 40 -6.37 -17.22 -1.57
N PHE A 41 -6.33 -15.98 -1.09
CA PHE A 41 -7.51 -15.18 -0.74
C PHE A 41 -7.98 -14.24 -1.87
N VAL A 42 -7.40 -14.32 -3.07
CA VAL A 42 -7.92 -13.60 -4.24
C VAL A 42 -9.37 -14.00 -4.49
N GLY A 43 -10.24 -13.00 -4.61
CA GLY A 43 -11.70 -13.19 -4.74
C GLY A 43 -12.48 -12.98 -3.45
N GLU A 44 -11.80 -12.71 -2.34
CA GLU A 44 -12.46 -12.37 -1.08
C GLU A 44 -13.18 -11.03 -1.14
N THR A 45 -14.29 -10.91 -0.40
CA THR A 45 -15.11 -9.67 -0.33
C THR A 45 -15.23 -9.10 1.08
N GLU A 46 -14.91 -9.88 2.11
CA GLU A 46 -14.97 -9.44 3.50
C GLU A 46 -13.93 -8.35 3.77
N ASN A 47 -14.39 -7.14 4.11
CA ASN A 47 -13.56 -5.95 4.23
C ASN A 47 -12.37 -6.13 5.20
N ILE A 48 -12.58 -6.86 6.30
CA ILE A 48 -11.52 -7.12 7.27
C ILE A 48 -10.39 -7.99 6.69
N ILE A 49 -10.71 -8.94 5.81
CA ILE A 49 -9.70 -9.77 5.14
C ILE A 49 -8.99 -8.95 4.06
N LEU A 50 -9.73 -8.10 3.32
CA LEU A 50 -9.13 -7.15 2.37
C LEU A 50 -8.13 -6.21 3.04
N GLN A 51 -8.48 -5.69 4.22
CA GLN A 51 -7.60 -4.85 5.03
C GLN A 51 -6.35 -5.60 5.48
N GLY A 52 -6.50 -6.84 5.96
CA GLY A 52 -5.37 -7.69 6.34
C GLY A 52 -4.43 -7.95 5.17
N MET A 53 -4.97 -8.31 4.00
CA MET A 53 -4.15 -8.52 2.79
C MET A 53 -3.38 -7.26 2.43
N ALA A 54 -4.05 -6.11 2.45
CA ALA A 54 -3.42 -4.83 2.15
C ALA A 54 -2.36 -4.43 3.18
N ALA A 55 -2.59 -4.67 4.47
CA ALA A 55 -1.63 -4.37 5.52
C ALA A 55 -0.36 -5.22 5.39
N ASN A 56 -0.52 -6.52 5.10
CA ASN A 56 0.59 -7.44 4.95
C ASN A 56 1.42 -7.17 3.68
N ILE A 57 0.79 -6.85 2.55
CA ILE A 57 1.53 -6.42 1.34
C ILE A 57 2.25 -5.08 1.60
N ALA A 58 1.59 -4.12 2.25
CA ALA A 58 2.22 -2.84 2.61
C ALA A 58 3.45 -3.04 3.51
N ALA A 59 3.37 -3.96 4.46
CA ALA A 59 4.50 -4.33 5.33
C ALA A 59 5.73 -4.85 4.56
N LEU A 60 5.55 -5.45 3.38
CA LEU A 60 6.67 -5.82 2.50
C LEU A 60 7.15 -4.64 1.66
N LEU A 61 6.23 -3.82 1.12
CA LEU A 61 6.59 -2.60 0.41
C LEU A 61 7.44 -1.67 1.28
N ASP A 62 7.10 -1.50 2.56
CA ASP A 62 7.87 -0.68 3.50
C ASP A 62 9.32 -1.15 3.71
N VAL A 63 9.59 -2.43 3.44
CA VAL A 63 10.95 -3.01 3.51
C VAL A 63 11.65 -2.87 2.16
N TRP A 64 10.97 -3.18 1.06
CA TRP A 64 11.50 -3.17 -0.31
C TRP A 64 11.25 -1.86 -1.07
N TRP A 65 10.96 -0.76 -0.39
CA TRP A 65 10.58 0.52 -1.00
C TRP A 65 11.70 1.10 -1.91
N GLU A 66 12.93 0.62 -1.79
CA GLU A 66 14.09 0.91 -2.66
C GLU A 66 14.18 0.09 -3.94
N ASN A 67 13.48 -1.04 -3.99
CA ASN A 67 13.64 -2.05 -5.02
C ASN A 67 12.49 -1.95 -6.03
N PRO A 68 12.65 -1.20 -7.13
CA PRO A 68 11.56 -0.94 -8.08
C PRO A 68 11.00 -2.22 -8.70
N LEU A 69 11.81 -3.26 -8.86
CA LEU A 69 11.34 -4.54 -9.36
C LEU A 69 10.37 -5.19 -8.37
N ILE A 70 10.76 -5.32 -7.10
CA ILE A 70 9.89 -5.94 -6.08
C ILE A 70 8.65 -5.10 -5.81
N ILE A 71 8.77 -3.77 -5.84
CA ILE A 71 7.63 -2.85 -5.73
C ILE A 71 6.61 -3.14 -6.84
N GLU A 72 7.04 -3.14 -8.10
CA GLU A 72 6.14 -3.39 -9.23
C GLU A 72 5.51 -4.79 -9.15
N ARG A 73 6.26 -5.79 -8.67
CA ARG A 73 5.71 -7.14 -8.44
C ARG A 73 4.63 -7.14 -7.36
N LEU A 74 4.84 -6.47 -6.22
CA LEU A 74 3.82 -6.34 -5.17
C LEU A 74 2.61 -5.51 -5.64
N ASP A 75 2.83 -4.47 -6.44
CA ASP A 75 1.76 -3.70 -7.08
C ASP A 75 0.96 -4.55 -8.07
N SER A 76 1.60 -5.49 -8.78
CA SER A 76 0.87 -6.43 -9.63
C SER A 76 -0.07 -7.35 -8.84
N LEU A 77 0.33 -7.76 -7.64
CA LEU A 77 -0.53 -8.51 -6.73
C LEU A 77 -1.68 -7.63 -6.20
N TYR A 78 -1.42 -6.36 -5.87
CA TYR A 78 -2.50 -5.41 -5.54
C TYR A 78 -3.51 -5.27 -6.67
N ARG A 79 -3.06 -5.10 -7.91
CA ARG A 79 -3.96 -5.00 -9.06
C ARG A 79 -4.79 -6.27 -9.22
N ARG A 80 -4.18 -7.45 -9.05
CA ARG A 80 -4.89 -8.74 -9.10
C ARG A 80 -5.99 -8.85 -8.04
N ILE A 81 -5.73 -8.41 -6.81
CA ILE A 81 -6.68 -8.49 -5.71
C ILE A 81 -7.80 -7.45 -5.88
N PHE A 82 -7.43 -6.19 -6.14
CA PHE A 82 -8.34 -5.06 -5.96
C PHE A 82 -9.03 -4.59 -7.25
N VAL A 83 -8.45 -4.75 -8.45
CA VAL A 83 -9.11 -4.30 -9.69
C VAL A 83 -10.45 -5.00 -9.93
N PRO A 84 -10.59 -6.33 -9.75
CA PRO A 84 -11.89 -7.00 -9.88
C PRO A 84 -12.93 -6.47 -8.89
N LEU A 85 -12.50 -6.10 -7.68
CA LEU A 85 -13.36 -5.53 -6.65
C LEU A 85 -13.76 -4.08 -7.01
N VAL A 86 -12.90 -3.29 -7.67
CA VAL A 86 -13.30 -1.98 -8.22
C VAL A 86 -14.40 -2.17 -9.25
N ALA A 87 -14.28 -3.18 -10.13
CA ALA A 87 -15.31 -3.45 -11.13
C ALA A 87 -16.64 -3.90 -10.49
N ALA A 88 -16.59 -4.66 -9.40
CA ALA A 88 -17.78 -5.14 -8.70
C ALA A 88 -18.46 -4.06 -7.85
N LEU A 89 -17.67 -3.27 -7.13
CA LEU A 89 -18.18 -2.24 -6.24
C LEU A 89 -18.52 -0.97 -7.03
N GLY A 90 -17.63 -0.51 -7.92
CA GLY A 90 -17.71 0.79 -8.57
C GLY A 90 -17.22 1.94 -7.68
N TYR A 91 -17.46 3.17 -8.13
CA TYR A 91 -16.94 4.39 -7.49
C TYR A 91 -18.01 5.23 -6.78
N GLU A 92 -19.27 4.83 -6.87
CA GLU A 92 -20.40 5.59 -6.35
C GLU A 92 -20.75 5.14 -4.93
N TYR A 93 -20.88 6.11 -4.03
CA TYR A 93 -21.25 5.89 -2.63
C TYR A 93 -22.75 6.17 -2.45
N HIS A 94 -23.45 5.27 -1.77
CA HIS A 94 -24.91 5.31 -1.65
C HIS A 94 -25.34 5.46 -0.20
N SER A 95 -26.32 6.33 0.08
CA SER A 95 -26.78 6.63 1.45
C SER A 95 -27.39 5.44 2.21
N GLY A 96 -27.72 4.35 1.53
CA GLY A 96 -28.24 3.11 2.12
C GLY A 96 -27.25 1.94 2.15
N GLU A 97 -26.01 2.12 1.68
CA GLU A 97 -25.00 1.06 1.74
C GLU A 97 -24.43 0.89 3.15
N THR A 98 -23.92 -0.30 3.47
CA THR A 98 -23.32 -0.53 4.79
C THR A 98 -21.97 0.21 4.89
N THR A 99 -21.60 0.63 6.11
CA THR A 99 -20.28 1.23 6.37
C THR A 99 -19.14 0.33 5.87
N ASP A 100 -19.30 -0.99 5.99
CA ASP A 100 -18.29 -1.96 5.56
C ASP A 100 -18.15 -2.03 4.04
N THR A 101 -19.26 -1.90 3.30
CA THR A 101 -19.24 -1.80 1.82
C THR A 101 -18.56 -0.52 1.37
N ALA A 102 -18.89 0.62 1.99
CA ALA A 102 -18.25 1.90 1.69
C ALA A 102 -16.74 1.88 2.00
N ALA A 103 -16.34 1.26 3.12
CA ALA A 103 -14.94 1.09 3.50
C ALA A 103 -14.19 0.17 2.53
N ALA A 104 -14.78 -0.97 2.14
CA ALA A 104 -14.20 -1.87 1.15
C ALA A 104 -14.01 -1.18 -0.21
N ARG A 105 -14.98 -0.35 -0.64
CA ARG A 105 -14.89 0.48 -1.85
C ARG A 105 -13.71 1.44 -1.78
N THR A 106 -13.62 2.23 -0.71
CA THR A 106 -12.52 3.17 -0.49
C THR A 106 -11.17 2.47 -0.53
N LEU A 107 -11.03 1.38 0.23
CA LEU A 107 -9.79 0.60 0.29
C LEU A 107 -9.41 0.10 -1.11
N THR A 108 -10.37 -0.50 -1.81
CA THR A 108 -10.14 -1.14 -3.10
C THR A 108 -9.73 -0.12 -4.16
N VAL A 109 -10.48 0.99 -4.30
CA VAL A 109 -10.13 2.07 -5.24
C VAL A 109 -8.75 2.63 -4.93
N LYS A 110 -8.47 2.91 -3.64
CA LYS A 110 -7.16 3.43 -3.21
C LYS A 110 -6.02 2.49 -3.54
N ARG A 111 -6.16 1.19 -3.25
CA ARG A 111 -5.09 0.20 -3.50
C ARG A 111 -4.85 -0.03 -4.98
N ALA A 112 -5.91 -0.15 -5.79
CA ALA A 112 -5.77 -0.29 -7.23
C ALA A 112 -5.16 0.97 -7.88
N ALA A 113 -5.54 2.16 -7.42
CA ALA A 113 -4.97 3.41 -7.91
C ALA A 113 -3.49 3.58 -7.54
N ASN A 114 -3.13 3.31 -6.28
CA ASN A 114 -1.75 3.40 -5.81
C ASN A 114 -0.84 2.37 -6.49
N ALA A 115 -1.38 1.19 -6.81
CA ALA A 115 -0.70 0.18 -7.60
C ALA A 115 -0.66 0.52 -9.10
N GLY A 116 -1.12 1.71 -9.52
CA GLY A 116 -0.98 2.20 -10.88
C GLY A 116 -1.89 1.55 -11.91
N ASP A 117 -3.05 0.98 -11.52
CA ASP A 117 -4.00 0.45 -12.51
C ASP A 117 -4.45 1.57 -13.49
N PRO A 118 -4.24 1.42 -14.81
CA PRO A 118 -4.52 2.50 -15.76
C PRO A 118 -5.97 2.94 -15.80
N GLY A 119 -6.92 2.02 -15.63
CA GLY A 119 -8.36 2.32 -15.67
C GLY A 119 -8.79 3.11 -14.44
N VAL A 120 -8.35 2.66 -13.25
CA VAL A 120 -8.64 3.34 -11.99
C VAL A 120 -7.98 4.71 -11.94
N VAL A 121 -6.70 4.81 -12.34
CA VAL A 121 -5.98 6.10 -12.41
C VAL A 121 -6.67 7.07 -13.36
N ALA A 122 -7.13 6.59 -14.53
CA ALA A 122 -7.83 7.43 -15.49
C ALA A 122 -9.17 7.97 -14.95
N GLU A 123 -9.96 7.14 -14.26
CA GLU A 123 -11.22 7.59 -13.67
C GLU A 123 -11.01 8.60 -12.54
N LEU A 124 -10.03 8.37 -11.65
CA LEU A 124 -9.68 9.33 -10.61
C LEU A 124 -9.17 10.65 -11.21
N ARG A 125 -8.37 10.59 -12.28
CA ARG A 125 -7.89 11.78 -12.99
C ARG A 125 -9.05 12.54 -13.63
N ARG A 126 -10.03 11.84 -14.20
CA ARG A 126 -11.23 12.45 -14.80
C ARG A 126 -12.02 13.24 -13.76
N ARG A 127 -12.33 12.62 -12.62
CA ARG A 127 -13.04 13.27 -11.49
C ARG A 127 -12.28 14.48 -10.97
N PHE A 128 -10.96 14.33 -10.79
CA PHE A 128 -10.12 15.43 -10.35
C PHE A 128 -10.10 16.58 -11.34
N SER A 129 -10.01 16.29 -12.64
CA SER A 129 -10.01 17.31 -13.68
C SER A 129 -11.34 18.07 -13.74
N GLU A 130 -12.46 17.38 -13.54
CA GLU A 130 -13.80 17.98 -13.45
C GLU A 130 -13.91 18.94 -12.25
N PHE A 131 -13.44 18.50 -11.09
CA PHE A 131 -13.29 19.37 -9.90
C PHE A 131 -12.38 20.57 -10.19
N MET A 132 -11.23 20.35 -10.84
CA MET A 132 -10.28 21.40 -11.18
C MET A 132 -10.84 22.44 -12.19
N ALA A 133 -11.76 22.02 -13.06
CA ALA A 133 -12.40 22.93 -14.02
C ALA A 133 -13.57 23.71 -13.41
N THR A 134 -14.41 23.05 -12.60
CA THR A 134 -15.71 23.59 -12.16
C THR A 134 -15.71 24.11 -10.72
N GLY A 135 -14.83 23.57 -9.88
CA GLY A 135 -14.88 23.73 -8.42
C GLY A 135 -15.88 22.81 -7.73
N ASP A 136 -16.63 21.99 -8.48
CA ASP A 136 -17.56 21.00 -7.95
C ASP A 136 -16.81 19.71 -7.56
N ASP A 137 -16.75 19.42 -6.26
CA ASP A 137 -16.12 18.23 -5.71
C ASP A 137 -17.13 17.09 -5.45
N SER A 138 -18.41 17.24 -5.82
CA SER A 138 -19.47 16.26 -5.56
C SER A 138 -19.20 14.87 -6.17
N LYS A 139 -18.32 14.79 -7.18
CA LYS A 139 -17.88 13.54 -7.80
C LYS A 139 -16.73 12.85 -7.06
N ILE A 140 -16.15 13.48 -6.04
CA ILE A 140 -15.06 12.98 -5.23
C ILE A 140 -15.58 12.74 -3.82
N HIS A 141 -15.72 11.48 -3.44
CA HIS A 141 -16.05 11.15 -2.06
C HIS A 141 -14.95 11.62 -1.11
N PRO A 142 -15.27 12.15 0.09
CA PRO A 142 -14.28 12.64 1.06
C PRO A 142 -13.13 11.67 1.34
N ASP A 143 -13.41 10.37 1.44
CA ASP A 143 -12.40 9.34 1.69
C ASP A 143 -11.39 9.14 0.53
N LEU A 144 -11.72 9.58 -0.68
CA LEU A 144 -10.85 9.48 -1.87
C LEU A 144 -10.04 10.76 -2.10
N VAL A 145 -10.42 11.88 -1.48
CA VAL A 145 -9.73 13.19 -1.64
C VAL A 145 -8.24 13.05 -1.39
N GLY A 146 -7.83 12.49 -0.24
CA GLY A 146 -6.41 12.37 0.11
C GLY A 146 -5.60 11.58 -0.93
N THR A 147 -6.18 10.51 -1.48
CA THR A 147 -5.55 9.68 -2.54
C THR A 147 -5.40 10.46 -3.83
N ILE A 148 -6.49 11.08 -4.31
CA ILE A 148 -6.51 11.85 -5.57
C ILE A 148 -5.51 13.01 -5.52
N TYR A 149 -5.53 13.77 -4.41
CA TYR A 149 -4.60 14.87 -4.22
C TYR A 149 -3.16 14.37 -4.22
N THR A 150 -2.84 13.33 -3.44
CA THR A 150 -1.48 12.77 -3.42
C THR A 150 -0.99 12.37 -4.83
N MET A 151 -1.87 11.76 -5.63
CA MET A 151 -1.53 11.28 -6.98
C MET A 151 -1.28 12.41 -7.98
N PHE A 152 -2.14 13.44 -7.98
CA PHE A 152 -2.13 14.47 -9.03
C PHE A 152 -1.57 15.82 -8.58
N PHE A 153 -1.12 15.94 -7.32
CA PHE A 153 -0.62 17.19 -6.76
C PHE A 153 0.51 17.80 -7.58
N LYS A 154 1.54 16.99 -7.91
CA LYS A 154 2.73 17.49 -8.64
C LYS A 154 2.36 18.03 -10.02
N ASP A 155 1.53 17.29 -10.76
CA ASP A 155 1.06 17.68 -12.10
C ASP A 155 0.19 18.95 -12.09
N ASN A 156 -0.39 19.31 -10.94
CA ASN A 156 -1.36 20.39 -10.80
C ASN A 156 -0.93 21.46 -9.79
N PHE A 157 0.35 21.51 -9.43
CA PHE A 157 0.87 22.33 -8.33
C PHE A 157 0.44 23.79 -8.42
N ASP A 158 0.72 24.47 -9.53
CA ASP A 158 0.43 25.90 -9.69
C ASP A 158 -1.06 26.21 -9.63
N THR A 159 -1.88 25.34 -10.20
CA THR A 159 -3.34 25.50 -10.18
C THR A 159 -3.89 25.27 -8.78
N LEU A 160 -3.40 24.26 -8.06
CA LEU A 160 -3.77 23.99 -6.68
C LEU A 160 -3.31 25.11 -5.73
N GLN A 161 -2.12 25.65 -5.93
CA GLN A 161 -1.60 26.77 -5.15
C GLN A 161 -2.49 28.01 -5.31
N THR A 162 -2.94 28.29 -6.53
CA THR A 162 -3.81 29.42 -6.82
C THR A 162 -5.22 29.21 -6.27
N ARG A 163 -5.80 28.00 -6.42
CA ARG A 163 -7.19 27.74 -6.04
C ARG A 163 -7.40 27.53 -4.53
N LEU A 164 -6.44 26.89 -3.86
CA LEU A 164 -6.63 26.48 -2.46
C LEU A 164 -6.24 27.57 -1.47
N GLU A 165 -5.50 28.60 -1.88
CA GLU A 165 -4.98 29.67 -1.01
C GLU A 165 -4.58 29.15 0.39
N ASN A 166 -5.37 29.45 1.44
CA ASN A 166 -5.14 29.05 2.83
C ASN A 166 -5.22 27.53 3.09
N GLY A 167 -5.89 26.75 2.24
CA GLY A 167 -5.99 25.30 2.31
C GLY A 167 -4.80 24.57 1.67
N PHE A 168 -3.96 25.26 0.89
CA PHE A 168 -2.86 24.63 0.16
C PHE A 168 -1.83 23.97 1.09
N GLU A 169 -1.56 24.59 2.25
CA GLU A 169 -0.59 24.08 3.22
C GLU A 169 -0.94 22.65 3.67
N HIS A 170 -2.22 22.40 3.99
CA HIS A 170 -2.70 21.08 4.41
C HIS A 170 -2.46 20.00 3.36
N TYR A 171 -2.79 20.29 2.10
CA TYR A 171 -2.66 19.32 1.00
C TYR A 171 -1.21 19.18 0.50
N SER A 172 -0.38 20.21 0.65
CA SER A 172 1.02 20.18 0.22
C SER A 172 1.87 19.17 1.00
N GLN A 173 1.46 18.82 2.23
CA GLN A 173 2.15 17.83 3.05
C GLN A 173 1.90 16.37 2.60
N LEU A 174 0.79 16.10 1.92
CA LEU A 174 0.40 14.73 1.53
C LEU A 174 1.45 14.03 0.64
N PRO A 175 1.91 14.62 -0.49
CA PRO A 175 2.92 13.98 -1.34
C PRO A 175 4.32 13.93 -0.69
N LEU A 176 4.63 14.82 0.25
CA LEU A 176 5.93 14.84 0.94
C LEU A 176 6.10 13.67 1.90
N ARG A 177 5.01 13.19 2.50
CA ARG A 177 5.01 11.98 3.37
C ARG A 177 5.38 10.70 2.61
N ALA A 178 5.32 10.70 1.28
CA ALA A 178 5.61 9.54 0.44
C ALA A 178 7.08 9.46 -0.05
N LEU A 179 7.96 10.41 0.31
CA LEU A 179 9.28 10.60 -0.30
C LEU A 179 10.50 10.26 0.58
N THR A 180 10.35 9.49 1.66
CA THR A 180 11.50 9.18 2.56
C THR A 180 12.32 8.00 2.02
N THR A 181 13.62 8.23 1.72
CA THR A 181 14.50 7.29 1.00
C THR A 181 15.74 6.78 1.81
N GLN A 182 16.55 5.83 1.33
CA GLN A 182 17.64 5.10 2.03
C GLN A 182 18.88 5.94 2.17
N THR A 183 19.05 6.91 1.27
CA THR A 183 20.01 7.99 1.46
C THR A 183 19.74 8.68 2.80
N ASN A 184 18.47 8.80 3.22
CA ASN A 184 18.16 9.35 4.54
C ASN A 184 18.59 8.44 5.69
N CYS A 185 18.71 7.12 5.50
CA CYS A 185 19.12 6.19 6.56
C CYS A 185 20.61 6.33 6.90
N ASP A 186 21.49 6.26 5.91
CA ASP A 186 22.94 6.38 6.12
C ASP A 186 23.31 7.78 6.64
N ASP A 187 22.66 8.82 6.10
CA ASP A 187 22.80 10.20 6.58
C ASP A 187 22.28 10.36 8.01
N THR A 188 21.17 9.70 8.38
CA THR A 188 20.62 9.73 9.74
C THR A 188 21.57 9.08 10.74
N VAL A 189 22.13 7.91 10.42
CA VAL A 189 23.14 7.25 11.26
C VAL A 189 24.37 8.15 11.43
N ALA A 190 24.87 8.75 10.35
CA ALA A 190 26.01 9.65 10.41
C ALA A 190 25.72 10.94 11.20
N PHE A 191 24.52 11.52 11.02
CA PHE A 191 24.07 12.74 11.67
C PHE A 191 24.02 12.60 13.19
N PHE A 192 23.50 11.48 13.71
CA PHE A 192 23.34 11.28 15.15
C PHE A 192 24.62 10.86 15.89
N LYS A 193 25.70 10.46 15.20
CA LYS A 193 26.98 10.13 15.83
C LYS A 193 27.61 11.27 16.61
N THR A 194 27.34 12.52 16.24
CA THR A 194 27.95 13.71 16.85
C THR A 194 26.94 14.53 17.67
N LYS A 195 25.77 13.99 17.99
CA LYS A 195 24.70 14.70 18.70
C LYS A 195 24.53 14.15 20.11
N ASP A 196 24.10 15.02 21.03
CA ASP A 196 23.61 14.56 22.32
C ASP A 196 22.22 13.93 22.13
N THR A 197 22.17 12.61 22.28
CA THR A 197 20.95 11.82 22.14
C THR A 197 20.33 11.44 23.49
N SER A 198 20.89 11.88 24.62
CA SER A 198 20.55 11.43 25.98
C SER A 198 19.05 11.45 26.30
N LYS A 199 18.29 12.36 25.69
CA LYS A 199 16.83 12.49 25.86
C LYS A 199 15.98 11.49 25.05
N TYR A 200 16.55 10.84 24.04
CA TYR A 200 15.82 9.97 23.10
C TYR A 200 16.63 8.74 22.64
N THR A 201 17.75 8.42 23.30
CA THR A 201 18.66 7.30 22.96
C THR A 201 17.93 6.00 22.70
N ARG A 202 16.97 5.62 23.57
CA ARG A 202 16.21 4.37 23.40
C ARG A 202 15.40 4.33 22.10
N SER A 203 14.74 5.42 21.74
CA SER A 203 13.95 5.50 20.51
C SER A 203 14.84 5.46 19.27
N LEU A 204 16.01 6.11 19.34
CA LEU A 204 17.02 6.06 18.29
C LEU A 204 17.57 4.64 18.12
N GLU A 205 17.95 3.96 19.20
CA GLU A 205 18.44 2.57 19.16
C GLU A 205 17.40 1.61 18.58
N GLN A 206 16.13 1.73 18.97
CA GLN A 206 15.03 0.92 18.41
C GLN A 206 14.85 1.14 16.91
N THR A 207 14.95 2.39 16.46
CA THR A 207 14.83 2.74 15.03
C THR A 207 16.00 2.15 14.24
N LEU A 208 17.23 2.30 14.75
CA LEU A 208 18.42 1.75 14.12
C LEU A 208 18.41 0.22 14.06
N GLU A 209 17.90 -0.44 15.10
CA GLU A 209 17.76 -1.90 15.10
C GLU A 209 16.74 -2.38 14.08
N SER A 210 15.59 -1.70 13.96
CA SER A 210 14.59 -1.97 12.92
C SER A 210 15.19 -1.85 11.51
N ILE A 211 15.95 -0.78 11.25
CA ILE A 211 16.65 -0.57 9.98
C ILE A 211 17.61 -1.73 9.67
N ARG A 212 18.45 -2.14 10.63
CA ARG A 212 19.38 -3.26 10.44
C ARG A 212 18.65 -4.57 10.18
N GLY A 213 17.54 -4.81 10.89
CA GLY A 213 16.66 -5.95 10.66
C GLY A 213 16.14 -5.98 9.22
N ASN A 214 15.65 -4.85 8.71
CA ASN A 214 15.19 -4.72 7.32
C ASN A 214 16.32 -4.97 6.31
N ILE A 215 17.53 -4.41 6.52
CA ILE A 215 18.68 -4.66 5.64
C ILE A 215 18.99 -6.16 5.55
N LYS A 216 19.06 -6.85 6.70
CA LYS A 216 19.28 -8.30 6.73
C LYS A 216 18.17 -9.04 5.99
N TYR A 217 16.93 -8.62 6.19
CA TYR A 217 15.76 -9.24 5.56
C TYR A 217 15.79 -9.10 4.03
N ILE A 218 16.13 -7.91 3.52
CA ILE A 218 16.31 -7.60 2.10
C ILE A 218 17.40 -8.49 1.49
N VAL A 219 18.59 -8.49 2.08
CA VAL A 219 19.75 -9.25 1.54
C VAL A 219 19.44 -10.73 1.40
N ARG A 220 18.71 -11.31 2.37
CA ARG A 220 18.35 -12.73 2.35
C ARG A 220 17.24 -13.06 1.36
N SER A 221 16.19 -12.24 1.29
CA SER A 221 14.90 -12.68 0.75
C SER A 221 14.58 -12.09 -0.63
N THR A 222 15.39 -11.14 -1.13
CA THR A 222 15.12 -10.49 -2.43
C THR A 222 15.15 -11.49 -3.59
N ALA A 223 16.12 -12.41 -3.62
CA ALA A 223 16.23 -13.41 -4.69
C ALA A 223 15.06 -14.39 -4.67
N GLU A 224 14.72 -14.88 -3.47
CA GLU A 224 13.60 -15.79 -3.23
C GLU A 224 12.26 -15.17 -3.65
N LEU A 225 11.99 -13.92 -3.25
CA LEU A 225 10.80 -13.19 -3.70
C LEU A 225 10.74 -13.05 -5.23
N ALA A 226 11.87 -12.71 -5.86
CA ALA A 226 11.92 -12.59 -7.31
C ALA A 226 11.63 -13.92 -8.03
N GLU A 227 12.16 -15.03 -7.51
CA GLU A 227 11.88 -16.37 -8.01
C GLU A 227 10.40 -16.74 -7.86
N TRP A 228 9.82 -16.48 -6.69
CA TRP A 228 8.40 -16.71 -6.45
C TRP A 228 7.53 -15.91 -7.43
N PHE A 229 7.79 -14.61 -7.62
CA PHE A 229 7.03 -13.79 -8.56
C PHE A 229 7.16 -14.26 -10.01
N ASN A 230 8.35 -14.74 -10.41
CA ASN A 230 8.52 -15.31 -11.75
C ASN A 230 7.69 -16.58 -11.94
N ALA A 231 7.66 -17.47 -10.95
CA ALA A 231 6.81 -18.67 -10.98
C ALA A 231 5.31 -18.31 -10.94
N TRP A 232 4.96 -17.32 -10.14
CA TRP A 232 3.62 -16.75 -9.99
C TRP A 232 3.11 -16.22 -11.36
N ASP A 233 3.92 -15.48 -12.12
CA ASP A 233 3.55 -15.02 -13.46
C ASP A 233 3.34 -16.17 -14.46
N ILE A 234 4.26 -17.13 -14.50
CA ILE A 234 4.22 -18.26 -15.44
C ILE A 234 2.99 -19.12 -15.20
N GLY A 235 2.66 -19.40 -13.94
CA GLY A 235 1.49 -20.21 -13.57
C GLY A 235 0.14 -19.58 -13.95
N ARG A 236 0.12 -18.35 -14.48
CA ARG A 236 -1.09 -17.62 -14.89
C ARG A 236 -1.13 -17.22 -16.36
N THR A 237 -0.06 -17.47 -17.12
CA THR A 237 -0.04 -17.25 -18.57
C THR A 237 -0.53 -18.47 -19.37
N HIS A 238 -0.97 -19.52 -18.66
CA HIS A 238 -1.56 -20.76 -19.18
C HIS A 238 -2.89 -21.06 -18.47
#